data_AF-A0A3N5RCX0-F1
#
_entry.id   AF-A0A3N5RCX0-F1
#
_cell.length_a   1.000
_cell.length_b   1.000
_cell.length_c   1.000
_cell.angle_alpha   90.00
_cell.angle_beta   90.00
_cell.angle_gamma   90.00
#
_symmetry.space_group_name_H-M   'P 1'
#
loop_
_entity.id
_entity.type
_entity.pdbx_description
1 polymer ?
#
loop_
_entity_poly.entity_id
_entity_poly.type
_entity_poly.pdbx_seq_one_letter_code
_entity_poly.pdbx_strand_id
1 'polypeptide(L)'
;KIVSTRGRNTEERPALARKEGTYSGFPMVVLVNRFSASASEIVAAALQDHHRAIVVGERTFGKGSVQNVIDLESGKSAIKLTTASYHRPNGKNIHRFPDSKEDDDWGVMPDDGYAVRFENVDIAKYLEFRRDRDLIREGPPKPSDYVDRQLAKALEYMNGQLVQPPAGTGPQAAK
;
A
#
# COMPACT_ATOMS: atom_id res chain seq x y z
N LYS A 1 0.50 15.59 -4.07
CA LYS A 1 -0.39 14.73 -4.91
C LYS A 1 -0.40 13.33 -4.33
N ILE A 2 -1.57 12.71 -4.14
CA ILE A 2 -1.72 11.34 -3.63
C ILE A 2 -1.73 10.36 -4.80
N VAL A 3 -2.60 10.60 -5.77
CA VAL A 3 -2.79 9.78 -6.97
C VAL A 3 -3.38 10.65 -8.07
N SER A 4 -3.29 10.21 -9.31
CA SER A 4 -4.06 10.80 -10.40
C SER A 4 -4.74 9.71 -11.21
N THR A 5 -5.92 9.99 -11.75
CA THR A 5 -6.57 9.11 -12.72
C THR A 5 -6.37 9.65 -14.13
N ARG A 6 -6.00 8.78 -15.07
CA ARG A 6 -5.82 9.13 -16.49
C ARG A 6 -6.61 8.18 -17.36
N GLY A 7 -7.54 8.72 -18.14
CA GLY A 7 -8.30 7.98 -19.15
C GLY A 7 -7.76 8.28 -20.55
N ARG A 8 -8.26 7.54 -21.55
CA ARG A 8 -7.84 7.70 -22.96
C ARG A 8 -8.20 9.08 -23.52
N ASN A 9 -9.42 9.55 -23.22
CA ASN A 9 -10.00 10.79 -23.74
C ASN A 9 -10.53 11.69 -22.60
N THR A 10 -9.95 11.59 -21.40
CA THR A 10 -10.37 12.38 -20.24
C THR A 10 -9.16 13.05 -19.63
N GLU A 11 -9.33 14.30 -19.20
CA GLU A 11 -8.29 15.02 -18.47
C GLU A 11 -7.83 14.25 -17.22
N GLU A 12 -6.55 14.41 -16.89
CA GLU A 12 -5.99 13.85 -15.67
C GLU A 12 -6.67 14.49 -14.46
N ARG A 13 -7.17 13.66 -13.55
CA ARG A 13 -7.79 14.15 -12.30
C ARG A 13 -6.88 13.81 -11.11
N PRO A 14 -6.15 14.78 -10.56
CA PRO A 14 -5.33 14.56 -9.39
C PRO A 14 -6.17 14.55 -8.11
N ALA A 15 -5.87 13.61 -7.21
CA ALA A 15 -6.26 13.69 -5.81
C ALA A 15 -5.09 14.28 -5.01
N LEU A 16 -5.36 15.33 -4.22
CA LEU A 16 -4.34 16.05 -3.45
C LEU A 16 -4.58 15.87 -1.95
N ALA A 17 -3.50 15.78 -1.19
CA ALA A 17 -3.54 15.84 0.27
C ALA A 17 -3.75 17.28 0.73
N ARG A 18 -4.30 17.45 1.94
CA ARG A 18 -4.43 18.72 2.64
C ARG A 18 -3.47 18.75 3.82
N LYS A 19 -2.98 19.94 4.20
CA LYS A 19 -1.98 20.08 5.28
C LYS A 19 -2.64 20.06 6.66
N GLU A 20 -3.85 20.57 6.75
CA GLU A 20 -4.61 20.73 7.99
C GLU A 20 -4.84 19.36 8.65
N GLY A 21 -4.54 19.24 9.94
CA GLY A 21 -4.71 18.00 10.70
C GLY A 21 -3.66 16.91 10.39
N THR A 22 -2.58 17.23 9.68
CA THR A 22 -1.50 16.26 9.41
C THR A 22 -0.81 15.85 10.71
N TYR A 23 -0.89 14.57 11.04
CA TYR A 23 -0.10 13.96 12.10
C TYR A 23 1.25 13.52 11.55
N SER A 24 2.35 14.05 12.10
CA SER A 24 3.72 13.86 11.59
C SER A 24 4.73 13.68 12.71
N GLY A 25 6.01 13.50 12.37
CA GLY A 25 7.10 13.40 13.35
C GLY A 25 7.40 11.99 13.88
N PHE A 26 6.89 10.95 13.22
CA PHE A 26 7.14 9.56 13.59
C PHE A 26 7.53 8.71 12.38
N PRO A 27 8.44 7.75 12.55
CA PRO A 27 8.76 6.79 11.50
C PRO A 27 7.52 5.97 11.14
N MET A 28 7.40 5.61 9.87
CA MET A 28 6.26 4.86 9.36
C MET A 28 6.77 3.75 8.44
N VAL A 29 6.19 2.56 8.60
CA VAL A 29 6.37 1.42 7.71
C VAL A 29 5.00 1.00 7.20
N VAL A 30 4.92 0.67 5.91
CA VAL A 30 3.72 0.07 5.30
C VAL A 30 4.06 -1.37 4.93
N LEU A 31 3.33 -2.31 5.51
CA LEU A 31 3.41 -3.72 5.11
C LEU A 31 2.48 -3.97 3.93
N VAL A 32 3.00 -4.59 2.87
CA VAL A 32 2.24 -4.96 1.68
C VAL A 32 2.52 -6.39 1.27
N ASN A 33 1.56 -7.02 0.60
CA ASN A 33 1.78 -8.33 0.00
C ASN A 33 1.05 -8.48 -1.34
N ARG A 34 1.15 -9.65 -1.95
CA ARG A 34 0.47 -9.96 -3.24
C ARG A 34 -1.05 -9.84 -3.23
N PHE A 35 -1.69 -9.73 -2.06
CA PHE A 35 -3.13 -9.52 -1.91
C PHE A 35 -3.50 -8.05 -1.66
N SER A 36 -2.52 -7.17 -1.42
CA SER A 36 -2.73 -5.72 -1.41
C SER A 36 -3.13 -5.26 -2.81
N ALA A 37 -4.33 -4.69 -2.94
CA ALA A 37 -4.89 -4.29 -4.22
C ALA A 37 -5.67 -2.95 -4.11
N SER A 38 -5.81 -2.23 -5.23
CA SER A 38 -6.68 -1.05 -5.36
C SER A 38 -6.25 0.09 -4.40
N ALA A 39 -7.17 0.62 -3.59
CA ALA A 39 -6.90 1.73 -2.68
C ALA A 39 -5.69 1.51 -1.76
N SER A 40 -5.41 0.28 -1.33
CA SER A 40 -4.22 -0.03 -0.53
C SER A 40 -2.91 0.23 -1.27
N GLU A 41 -2.86 -0.05 -2.58
CA GLU A 41 -1.71 0.22 -3.44
C GLU A 41 -1.52 1.72 -3.64
N ILE A 42 -2.62 2.46 -3.78
CA ILE A 42 -2.59 3.93 -3.88
C ILE A 42 -1.97 4.54 -2.61
N VAL A 43 -2.40 4.08 -1.43
CA VAL A 43 -1.86 4.57 -0.16
C VAL A 43 -0.38 4.21 -0.02
N ALA A 44 0.00 2.96 -0.29
CA ALA A 44 1.39 2.53 -0.22
C ALA A 44 2.29 3.33 -1.18
N ALA A 45 1.91 3.45 -2.46
CA ALA A 45 2.66 4.20 -3.45
C ALA A 45 2.76 5.69 -3.12
N ALA A 46 1.68 6.29 -2.61
CA ALA A 46 1.71 7.70 -2.23
C ALA A 46 2.68 7.96 -1.08
N LEU A 47 2.67 7.11 -0.05
CA LEU A 47 3.58 7.24 1.08
C LEU A 47 5.03 6.95 0.68
N GLN A 48 5.25 5.98 -0.20
CA GLN A 48 6.57 5.62 -0.72
C GLN A 48 7.16 6.75 -1.58
N ASP A 49 6.41 7.24 -2.57
CA ASP A 49 6.88 8.26 -3.52
C ASP A 49 7.18 9.61 -2.86
N HIS A 50 6.54 9.91 -1.73
CA HIS A 50 6.82 11.10 -0.93
C HIS A 50 7.88 10.86 0.16
N HIS A 51 8.51 9.68 0.17
CA HIS A 51 9.47 9.26 1.19
C HIS A 51 8.92 9.39 2.63
N ARG A 52 7.59 9.26 2.78
CA ARG A 52 6.94 9.38 4.09
C ARG A 52 6.98 8.07 4.86
N ALA A 53 6.92 6.94 4.17
CA ALA A 53 7.02 5.61 4.76
C ALA A 53 7.87 4.71 3.89
N ILE A 54 8.51 3.73 4.53
CA ILE A 54 9.15 2.64 3.80
C ILE A 54 8.14 1.50 3.61
N VAL A 55 8.18 0.86 2.46
CA VAL A 55 7.31 -0.26 2.08
C VAL A 55 8.09 -1.56 2.25
N VAL A 56 7.53 -2.49 3.01
CA VAL A 56 8.14 -3.79 3.34
C VAL A 56 7.18 -4.91 2.93
N GLY A 57 7.72 -6.01 2.39
CA GLY A 57 6.94 -7.23 2.14
C GLY A 57 7.07 -7.75 0.72
N GLU A 58 5.94 -7.96 0.04
CA GLU A 58 5.90 -8.48 -1.33
C GLU A 58 5.27 -7.48 -2.29
N ARG A 59 5.60 -7.59 -3.58
CA ARG A 59 4.92 -6.84 -4.63
C ARG A 59 3.40 -6.97 -4.51
N THR A 60 2.70 -5.84 -4.65
CA THR A 60 1.23 -5.79 -4.61
C THR A 60 0.59 -6.40 -5.86
N PHE A 61 -0.74 -6.49 -5.89
CA PHE A 61 -1.49 -7.17 -6.96
C PHE A 61 -1.41 -6.47 -8.33
N GLY A 62 -1.35 -5.14 -8.38
CA GLY A 62 -1.37 -4.33 -9.61
C GLY A 62 -2.78 -3.96 -10.08
N LYS A 63 -3.75 -3.82 -9.18
CA LYS A 63 -5.14 -3.42 -9.54
C LYS A 63 -5.25 -1.90 -9.65
N GLY A 64 -4.60 -1.36 -10.68
CA GLY A 64 -4.58 0.07 -10.99
C GLY A 64 -5.72 0.58 -11.87
N SER A 65 -6.81 -0.16 -12.08
CA SER A 65 -7.92 0.25 -12.97
C SER A 65 -9.00 1.05 -12.24
N VAL A 66 -9.52 2.11 -12.87
CA VAL A 66 -10.69 2.87 -12.42
C VAL A 66 -11.93 2.34 -13.13
N GLN A 67 -12.95 1.96 -12.37
CA GLN A 67 -14.24 1.54 -12.90
C GLN A 67 -15.32 2.56 -12.56
N ASN A 68 -16.04 3.02 -13.57
CA ASN A 68 -17.20 3.89 -13.43
C ASN A 68 -18.48 3.08 -13.64
N VAL A 69 -19.52 3.40 -12.87
CA VAL A 69 -20.88 2.93 -13.12
C VAL A 69 -21.57 3.98 -13.98
N ILE A 70 -22.08 3.58 -15.14
CA ILE A 70 -22.79 4.43 -16.08
C ILE A 70 -24.22 3.94 -16.13
N ASP A 71 -25.15 4.77 -15.67
CA ASP A 71 -26.57 4.46 -15.68
C ASP A 71 -27.13 4.48 -17.11
N LEU A 72 -27.99 3.52 -17.40
CA LEU A 72 -28.69 3.34 -18.65
C LEU A 72 -30.20 3.38 -18.38
N GLU A 73 -30.99 3.65 -19.42
CA GLU A 73 -32.46 3.59 -19.35
C GLU A 73 -33.05 4.38 -18.17
N SER A 74 -32.48 5.56 -17.90
CA SER A 74 -32.85 6.43 -16.77
C SER A 74 -32.73 5.73 -15.40
N GLY A 75 -31.71 4.88 -15.22
CA GLY A 75 -31.39 4.20 -13.96
C GLY A 75 -32.03 2.83 -13.79
N LYS A 76 -32.69 2.28 -14.83
CA LYS A 76 -33.23 0.90 -14.77
C LYS A 76 -32.15 -0.17 -14.94
N SER A 77 -31.04 0.19 -15.58
CA SER A 77 -29.88 -0.67 -15.77
C SER A 77 -28.60 0.16 -15.66
N ALA A 78 -27.46 -0.50 -15.47
CA ALA A 78 -26.17 0.18 -15.41
C ALA A 78 -25.05 -0.70 -15.97
N ILE A 79 -24.05 -0.07 -16.57
CA ILE A 79 -22.82 -0.73 -17.00
C ILE A 79 -21.66 -0.30 -16.11
N LYS A 80 -20.89 -1.27 -15.63
CA LYS A 80 -19.64 -1.02 -14.92
C LYS A 80 -18.48 -1.14 -15.90
N LEU A 81 -17.89 -0.01 -16.26
CA LEU A 81 -16.87 0.06 -17.30
C LEU A 81 -15.55 0.56 -16.74
N THR A 82 -14.45 -0.07 -17.13
CA THR A 82 -13.10 0.44 -16.85
C THR A 82 -12.79 1.61 -17.78
N THR A 83 -12.55 2.79 -17.21
CA THR A 83 -12.43 4.03 -18.00
C THR A 83 -11.06 4.71 -17.89
N ALA A 84 -10.27 4.36 -16.87
CA ALA A 84 -8.99 5.00 -16.59
C ALA A 84 -8.05 4.10 -15.79
N SER A 85 -6.79 4.52 -15.62
CA SER A 85 -5.81 3.93 -14.71
C SER A 85 -5.39 4.91 -13.62
N TYR A 86 -4.97 4.36 -12.47
CA TYR A 86 -4.34 5.09 -11.38
C TYR A 86 -2.85 5.26 -11.66
N HIS A 87 -2.38 6.49 -11.50
CA HIS A 87 -0.98 6.87 -11.60
C HIS A 87 -0.49 7.40 -10.26
N ARG A 88 0.69 6.93 -9.86
CA ARG A 88 1.39 7.30 -8.63
C ARG A 88 1.78 8.79 -8.62
N PRO A 89 2.19 9.37 -7.48
CA PRO A 89 2.73 10.72 -7.46
C PRO A 89 3.87 10.94 -8.45
N ASN A 90 4.75 9.94 -8.65
CA ASN A 90 5.83 10.00 -9.64
C ASN A 90 5.39 9.74 -11.10
N GLY A 91 4.09 9.59 -11.37
CA GLY A 91 3.52 9.44 -12.71
C GLY A 91 3.44 8.00 -13.23
N LYS A 92 4.09 7.03 -12.57
CA LYS A 92 4.06 5.62 -12.97
C LYS A 92 2.66 5.02 -12.83
N ASN A 93 2.29 4.13 -13.75
CA ASN A 93 1.01 3.42 -13.73
C ASN A 93 1.11 2.21 -12.78
N ILE A 94 0.14 2.06 -11.88
CA ILE A 94 0.09 0.92 -10.93
C ILE A 94 -0.50 -0.32 -11.61
N HIS A 95 -1.19 -0.17 -12.74
CA HIS A 95 -1.93 -1.28 -13.33
C HIS A 95 -1.01 -2.33 -13.96
N ARG A 96 -1.20 -3.58 -13.53
CA ARG A 96 -0.64 -4.76 -14.19
C ARG A 96 -1.53 -5.13 -15.39
N PHE A 97 -0.96 -5.10 -16.59
CA PHE A 97 -1.62 -5.51 -17.82
C PHE A 97 -1.48 -7.03 -18.03
N PRO A 98 -2.31 -7.64 -18.89
CA PRO A 98 -2.25 -9.09 -19.16
C PRO A 98 -0.89 -9.58 -19.67
N ASP A 99 -0.16 -8.74 -20.39
CA ASP A 99 1.18 -8.99 -20.94
C ASP A 99 2.32 -8.49 -20.04
N SER A 100 1.99 -7.93 -18.87
CA SER A 100 3.01 -7.46 -17.92
C SER A 100 3.85 -8.61 -17.37
N LYS A 101 5.16 -8.43 -17.44
CA LYS A 101 6.20 -9.32 -16.93
C LYS A 101 6.53 -9.00 -15.48
N GLU A 102 7.30 -9.86 -14.83
CA GLU A 102 7.70 -9.66 -13.44
C GLU A 102 8.64 -8.47 -13.24
N ASP A 103 9.48 -8.17 -14.24
CA ASP A 103 10.44 -7.07 -14.27
C ASP A 103 9.85 -5.74 -14.72
N ASP A 104 8.62 -5.73 -15.23
CA ASP A 104 7.90 -4.50 -15.58
C ASP A 104 7.55 -3.67 -14.33
N ASP A 105 7.20 -2.41 -14.55
CA ASP A 105 6.86 -1.45 -13.48
C ASP A 105 5.33 -1.33 -13.31
N TRP A 106 4.79 -2.08 -12.35
CA TRP A 106 3.36 -2.12 -11.98
C TRP A 106 3.20 -2.46 -10.49
N GLY A 107 2.03 -2.22 -9.93
CA GLY A 107 1.82 -2.38 -8.48
C GLY A 107 2.73 -1.45 -7.67
N VAL A 108 3.06 -1.91 -6.47
CA VAL A 108 4.01 -1.28 -5.55
C VAL A 108 5.02 -2.35 -5.15
N MET A 109 6.28 -2.09 -5.46
CA MET A 109 7.39 -2.87 -4.97
C MET A 109 7.78 -2.39 -3.57
N PRO A 110 8.16 -3.31 -2.66
CA PRO A 110 8.89 -2.94 -1.45
C PRO A 110 10.13 -2.11 -1.80
N ASP A 111 10.54 -1.23 -0.88
CA ASP A 111 11.79 -0.48 -1.02
C ASP A 111 13.00 -1.43 -1.07
N ASP A 112 14.11 -0.96 -1.65
CA ASP A 112 15.32 -1.76 -1.84
C ASP A 112 15.83 -2.33 -0.51
N GLY A 113 16.02 -3.65 -0.46
CA GLY A 113 16.42 -4.36 0.77
C GLY A 113 15.28 -4.70 1.74
N TYR A 114 14.03 -4.37 1.40
CA TYR A 114 12.84 -4.61 2.24
C TYR A 114 11.84 -5.59 1.62
N ALA A 115 12.22 -6.24 0.51
CA ALA A 115 11.46 -7.36 -0.04
C ALA A 115 11.60 -8.61 0.84
N VAL A 116 10.47 -9.11 1.32
CA VAL A 116 10.36 -10.33 2.15
C VAL A 116 9.20 -11.17 1.62
N ARG A 117 9.53 -12.15 0.76
CA ARG A 117 8.57 -13.07 0.17
C ARG A 117 8.15 -14.18 1.15
N PHE A 118 6.85 -14.41 1.22
CA PHE A 118 6.30 -15.53 1.98
C PHE A 118 6.27 -16.77 1.09
N GLU A 119 6.98 -17.80 1.53
CA GLU A 119 6.91 -19.11 0.92
C GLU A 119 5.63 -19.84 1.34
N ASN A 120 5.29 -20.94 0.67
CA ASN A 120 4.11 -21.75 0.99
C ASN A 120 4.10 -22.20 2.47
N VAL A 121 5.27 -22.49 3.04
CA VAL A 121 5.41 -22.84 4.45
C VAL A 121 5.13 -21.66 5.38
N ASP A 122 5.55 -20.45 5.01
CA ASP A 122 5.29 -19.23 5.80
C ASP A 122 3.78 -18.93 5.80
N ILE A 123 3.13 -19.10 4.65
CA ILE A 123 1.67 -18.92 4.51
C ILE A 123 0.93 -19.94 5.38
N ALA A 124 1.33 -21.21 5.35
CA ALA A 124 0.68 -22.24 6.16
C ALA A 124 0.78 -21.93 7.66
N LYS A 125 1.98 -21.56 8.15
CA LYS A 125 2.20 -21.14 9.53
C LYS A 125 1.40 -19.89 9.90
N TYR A 126 1.37 -18.90 9.02
CA TYR A 126 0.57 -17.68 9.20
C TYR A 126 -0.92 -17.98 9.31
N LEU A 127 -1.45 -18.87 8.46
CA LEU A 127 -2.86 -19.26 8.48
C LEU A 127 -3.22 -20.03 9.75
N GLU A 128 -2.36 -20.95 10.21
CA GLU A 128 -2.56 -21.66 11.47
C GLU A 128 -2.54 -20.69 12.66
N PHE A 129 -1.54 -19.81 12.71
CA PHE A 129 -1.44 -18.75 13.72
C PHE A 129 -2.70 -17.88 13.75
N ARG A 130 -3.17 -17.42 12.59
CA ARG A 130 -4.38 -16.61 12.50
C ARG A 130 -5.64 -17.35 12.88
N ARG A 131 -5.77 -18.62 12.47
CA ARG A 131 -6.91 -19.44 12.87
C ARG A 131 -7.00 -19.51 14.39
N ASP A 132 -5.89 -19.81 15.05
CA ASP A 132 -5.88 -19.90 16.50
C ASP A 132 -6.10 -18.52 17.14
N ARG A 133 -5.44 -17.46 16.67
CA ARG A 133 -5.56 -16.11 17.24
C ARG A 133 -6.95 -15.49 17.07
N ASP A 134 -7.54 -15.64 15.88
CA ASP A 134 -8.78 -14.95 15.49
C ASP A 134 -10.05 -15.71 15.93
N LEU A 135 -9.90 -16.94 16.48
CA LEU A 135 -11.02 -17.70 17.05
C LEU A 135 -11.57 -16.99 18.29
N ILE A 136 -12.85 -16.58 18.21
CA ILE A 136 -13.61 -16.06 19.35
C ILE A 136 -13.82 -17.21 20.34
N ARG A 137 -13.23 -17.08 21.53
CA ARG A 137 -13.26 -18.07 22.61
C ARG A 137 -13.33 -17.36 23.96
N GLU A 138 -13.71 -18.09 25.00
CA GLU A 138 -13.47 -17.64 26.37
C GLU A 138 -11.98 -17.79 26.73
N GLY A 139 -11.39 -16.73 27.27
CA GLY A 139 -9.97 -16.69 27.64
C GLY A 139 -9.04 -16.18 26.52
N PRO A 140 -7.75 -15.99 26.82
CA PRO A 140 -6.79 -15.44 25.88
C PRO A 140 -6.52 -16.39 24.69
N PRO A 141 -6.01 -15.85 23.56
CA PRO A 141 -5.52 -16.67 22.47
C PRO A 141 -4.47 -17.68 22.94
N LYS A 142 -4.42 -18.85 22.28
CA LYS A 142 -3.37 -19.83 22.53
C LYS A 142 -1.99 -19.21 22.23
N PRO A 143 -0.98 -19.37 23.10
CA PRO A 143 0.38 -18.93 22.80
C PRO A 143 0.88 -19.57 21.50
N SER A 144 1.63 -18.81 20.72
CA SER A 144 2.23 -19.25 19.46
C SER A 144 3.69 -18.80 19.39
N ASP A 145 4.53 -19.65 18.81
CA ASP A 145 5.92 -19.41 18.46
C ASP A 145 6.07 -18.80 17.05
N TYR A 146 4.95 -18.50 16.37
CA TYR A 146 4.96 -17.92 15.04
C TYR A 146 5.61 -16.53 15.04
N VAL A 147 6.57 -16.35 14.14
CA VAL A 147 7.23 -15.07 13.89
C VAL A 147 6.92 -14.61 12.48
N ASP A 148 6.24 -13.47 12.37
CA ASP A 148 6.00 -12.83 11.08
C ASP A 148 7.28 -12.15 10.58
N ARG A 149 7.86 -12.69 9.51
CA ARG A 149 9.13 -12.21 8.94
C ARG A 149 9.01 -10.79 8.35
N GLN A 150 7.84 -10.42 7.81
CA GLN A 150 7.62 -9.08 7.27
C GLN A 150 7.53 -8.06 8.40
N LEU A 151 6.78 -8.40 9.46
CA LEU A 151 6.70 -7.57 10.66
C LEU A 151 8.07 -7.45 11.36
N ALA A 152 8.81 -8.54 11.48
CA ALA A 152 10.15 -8.52 12.06
C ALA A 152 11.08 -7.57 11.29
N LYS A 153 11.06 -7.61 9.95
CA LYS A 153 11.84 -6.71 9.10
C LYS A 153 11.42 -5.24 9.26
N ALA A 154 10.13 -4.98 9.39
CA ALA A 154 9.62 -3.64 9.67
C ALA A 154 10.06 -3.11 11.04
N LEU A 155 10.04 -3.97 12.07
CA LEU A 155 10.47 -3.59 13.43
C LEU A 155 11.97 -3.34 13.51
N GLU A 156 12.79 -4.11 12.78
CA GLU A 156 14.23 -3.85 12.64
C GLU A 156 14.47 -2.41 12.15
N TYR A 157 13.79 -2.00 11.08
CA TYR A 157 13.86 -0.64 10.55
C TYR A 157 13.37 0.40 11.56
N MET A 158 12.18 0.21 12.13
CA MET A 158 11.60 1.19 13.05
C MET A 158 12.47 1.39 14.31
N ASN A 159 12.99 0.32 14.88
CA ASN A 159 13.88 0.41 16.04
C ASN A 159 15.15 1.20 15.70
N GLY A 160 15.72 1.02 14.50
CA GLY A 160 16.84 1.84 14.03
C GLY A 160 16.50 3.34 13.94
N GLN A 161 15.27 3.69 13.51
CA GLN A 161 14.82 5.08 13.40
C GLN A 161 14.51 5.72 14.77
N LEU A 162 14.01 4.95 15.74
CA LEU A 162 13.65 5.46 17.06
C LEU A 162 14.85 5.69 17.98
N VAL A 163 15.96 4.99 17.74
CA VAL A 163 17.23 5.17 18.49
C VAL A 163 18.00 6.40 17.97
N GLN A 164 17.74 6.84 16.75
CA GLN A 164 18.27 8.08 16.20
C GLN A 164 17.43 9.26 16.71
N PRO A 165 18.04 10.35 17.22
CA PRO A 165 17.27 11.56 17.52
C PRO A 165 16.56 12.04 16.25
N PRO A 166 15.33 12.56 16.33
CA PRO A 166 14.58 12.97 15.15
C PRO A 166 15.40 13.96 14.34
N ALA A 167 15.59 13.67 13.05
CA ALA A 167 16.33 14.53 12.14
C ALA A 167 15.67 15.92 12.07
N GLY A 168 16.29 16.89 12.75
CA GLY A 168 16.15 18.32 12.52
C GLY A 168 14.74 18.90 12.47
N THR A 169 14.15 19.21 13.63
CA THR A 169 13.28 20.40 13.73
C THR A 169 14.17 21.65 13.70
N GLY A 170 14.64 22.05 12.52
CA GLY A 170 15.16 23.39 12.31
C GLY A 170 14.03 24.41 12.53
N PRO A 171 14.31 25.60 13.11
CA PRO A 171 13.28 26.59 13.39
C PRO A 171 12.59 27.00 12.07
N GLN A 172 11.27 26.84 12.02
CA GLN A 172 10.45 27.53 11.02
C GLN A 172 10.57 29.03 11.30
N ALA A 173 11.47 29.69 10.57
CA ALA A 173 11.51 31.13 10.51
C ALA A 173 10.19 31.60 9.92
N ALA A 174 9.45 32.38 10.71
CA ALA A 174 8.34 33.18 10.23
C ALA A 174 8.84 34.09 9.10
N LYS A 175 8.17 34.02 7.94
CA LYS A 175 7.90 35.13 7.02
C LYS A 175 6.86 34.69 6.00
#